data_AF-A0A843XV85-F1
#
_entry.id   AF-A0A843XV85-F1
#
_cell.length_a   1.000
_cell.length_b   1.000
_cell.length_c   1.000
_cell.angle_alpha   90.00
_cell.angle_beta   90.00
_cell.angle_gamma   90.00
#
_symmetry.space_group_name_H-M   'P 1'
#
loop_
_entity.id
_entity.type
_entity.pdbx_description
1 polymer ?
#
loop_
_entity_poly.entity_id
_entity_poly.type
_entity_poly.pdbx_seq_one_letter_code
_entity_poly.pdbx_strand_id
1 'polypeptide(L)'
;MISPVINFWWPSLPANLSQEAFRRHPPGNRRTFWIAHHAPWLFYGYMAQKLVTPPAEFLAGDPDLFSRQDKEILRMVAASPTPPENKATQQGVHESLHRDIMVGFGRWEFDPLELGDPFPGGEGAVHIWQGAEDRLISAELQRHVAGRLPWVSYHECSDCGHLMVHLESCSNAILRTLVLGEEAVLPGSTGK
;
A
#
# COMPACT_ATOMS: atom_id res chain seq x y z
N MET A 1 -5.51 8.14 3.47
CA MET A 1 -4.68 6.92 3.45
C MET A 1 -3.66 7.05 2.34
N ILE A 2 -2.46 6.54 2.55
CA ILE A 2 -1.35 6.66 1.61
C ILE A 2 -1.03 5.24 1.16
N SER A 3 -1.12 4.98 -0.15
CA SER A 3 -0.95 3.67 -0.78
C SER A 3 -1.52 2.51 0.04
N PRO A 4 -2.83 2.49 0.35
CA PRO A 4 -3.37 1.47 1.23
C PRO A 4 -3.30 0.08 0.58
N VAL A 5 -3.05 -0.96 1.39
CA VAL A 5 -3.01 -2.33 0.90
C VAL A 5 -4.36 -2.74 0.30
N ILE A 6 -4.32 -3.36 -0.88
CA ILE A 6 -5.48 -3.99 -1.51
C ILE A 6 -5.34 -5.50 -1.39
N ASN A 7 -6.36 -6.14 -0.84
CA ASN A 7 -6.42 -7.59 -0.78
C ASN A 7 -6.86 -8.12 -2.16
N PHE A 8 -6.00 -8.91 -2.80
CA PHE A 8 -6.28 -9.51 -4.11
C PHE A 8 -7.51 -10.44 -4.13
N TRP A 9 -8.00 -10.86 -2.96
CA TRP A 9 -9.12 -11.78 -2.84
C TRP A 9 -10.43 -11.12 -2.39
N TRP A 10 -10.55 -9.80 -2.44
CA TRP A 10 -11.85 -9.15 -2.27
C TRP A 10 -12.83 -9.59 -3.38
N PRO A 11 -14.01 -10.14 -3.04
CA PRO A 11 -14.95 -10.71 -4.01
C PRO A 11 -15.40 -9.76 -5.12
N SER A 12 -15.56 -8.47 -4.82
CA SER A 12 -16.04 -7.46 -5.78
C SER A 12 -14.95 -6.92 -6.71
N LEU A 13 -13.68 -7.29 -6.51
CA LEU A 13 -12.62 -6.95 -7.46
C LEU A 13 -12.75 -7.77 -8.76
N PRO A 14 -12.55 -7.16 -9.94
CA PRO A 14 -12.48 -7.89 -11.19
C PRO A 14 -11.36 -8.93 -11.14
N ALA A 15 -11.71 -10.20 -11.36
CA ALA A 15 -10.79 -11.32 -11.19
C ALA A 15 -9.55 -11.21 -12.10
N ASN A 16 -9.72 -10.72 -13.34
CA ASN A 16 -8.61 -10.48 -14.26
C ASN A 16 -7.64 -9.42 -13.73
N LEU A 17 -8.18 -8.31 -13.23
CA LEU A 17 -7.42 -7.17 -12.72
C LEU A 17 -6.62 -7.57 -11.48
N SER A 18 -7.29 -8.22 -10.53
CA SER A 18 -6.65 -8.69 -9.30
C SER A 18 -5.57 -9.74 -9.59
N GLN A 19 -5.84 -10.70 -10.47
CA GLN A 19 -4.84 -11.71 -10.83
C GLN A 19 -3.63 -11.12 -11.58
N GLU A 20 -3.84 -10.12 -12.43
CA GLU A 20 -2.74 -9.43 -13.10
C GLU A 20 -1.87 -8.68 -12.10
N ALA A 21 -2.47 -7.87 -11.22
CA ALA A 21 -1.77 -7.18 -10.16
C ALA A 21 -1.00 -8.15 -9.24
N PHE A 22 -1.64 -9.24 -8.81
CA PHE A 22 -1.00 -10.28 -8.01
C PHE A 22 0.19 -10.93 -8.74
N ARG A 23 0.09 -11.18 -10.05
CA ARG A 23 1.18 -11.79 -10.84
C ARG A 23 2.37 -10.88 -11.05
N ARG A 24 2.21 -9.54 -10.98
CA ARG A 24 3.31 -8.58 -11.10
C ARG A 24 4.26 -8.63 -9.88
N HIS A 25 3.80 -9.12 -8.73
CA HIS A 25 4.66 -9.28 -7.57
C HIS A 25 5.72 -10.37 -7.78
N PRO A 26 6.92 -10.21 -7.18
CA PRO A 26 7.91 -11.26 -7.14
C PRO A 26 7.39 -12.58 -6.54
N PRO A 27 7.99 -13.73 -6.92
CA PRO A 27 7.52 -15.04 -6.47
C PRO A 27 7.46 -15.21 -4.95
N GLY A 28 8.40 -14.63 -4.19
CA GLY A 28 8.43 -14.70 -2.73
C GLY A 28 7.23 -13.98 -2.09
N ASN A 29 6.98 -12.74 -2.53
CA ASN A 29 5.81 -11.94 -2.15
C ASN A 29 4.51 -12.68 -2.46
N ARG A 30 4.37 -13.20 -3.69
CA ARG A 30 3.17 -13.95 -4.11
C ARG A 30 2.91 -15.15 -3.22
N ARG A 31 3.93 -15.94 -2.93
CA ARG A 31 3.82 -17.11 -2.05
C ARG A 31 3.40 -16.70 -0.64
N THR A 32 4.00 -15.65 -0.11
CA THR A 32 3.73 -15.14 1.24
C THR A 32 2.28 -14.68 1.36
N PHE A 33 1.79 -13.85 0.43
CA PHE A 33 0.40 -13.40 0.43
C PHE A 33 -0.59 -14.56 0.22
N TRP A 34 -0.25 -15.50 -0.65
CA TRP A 34 -1.08 -16.69 -0.86
C TRP A 34 -1.22 -17.54 0.40
N ILE A 35 -0.13 -17.77 1.13
CA ILE A 35 -0.17 -18.52 2.40
C ILE A 35 -0.97 -17.73 3.44
N ALA A 36 -0.76 -16.41 3.54
CA ALA A 36 -1.53 -15.56 4.46
C ALA A 36 -3.05 -15.69 4.23
N HIS A 37 -3.47 -15.77 2.96
CA HIS A 37 -4.88 -15.89 2.61
C HIS A 37 -5.45 -17.31 2.78
N HIS A 38 -4.74 -18.32 2.25
CA HIS A 38 -5.28 -19.68 2.08
C HIS A 38 -4.91 -20.63 3.21
N ALA A 39 -3.79 -20.39 3.88
CA ALA A 39 -3.28 -21.23 4.96
C ALA A 39 -2.74 -20.41 6.16
N PRO A 40 -3.51 -19.45 6.72
CA PRO A 40 -3.04 -18.56 7.78
C PRO A 40 -2.55 -19.29 9.03
N TRP A 41 -3.08 -20.50 9.32
CA TRP A 41 -2.63 -21.33 10.45
C TRP A 41 -1.19 -21.84 10.31
N LEU A 42 -0.64 -21.87 9.09
CA LEU A 42 0.77 -22.20 8.83
C LEU A 42 1.67 -20.97 8.79
N PHE A 43 1.10 -19.76 8.80
CA PHE A 43 1.85 -18.53 8.50
C PHE A 43 2.98 -18.28 9.50
N TYR A 44 2.72 -18.46 10.81
CA TYR A 44 3.76 -18.37 11.85
C TYR A 44 4.95 -19.29 11.54
N GLY A 45 4.67 -20.58 11.29
CA GLY A 45 5.69 -21.58 11.01
C GLY A 45 6.45 -21.28 9.72
N TYR A 46 5.74 -20.87 8.67
CA TYR A 46 6.32 -20.46 7.39
C TYR A 46 7.30 -19.29 7.55
N MET A 47 6.91 -18.25 8.30
CA MET A 47 7.75 -17.07 8.54
C MET A 47 8.91 -17.33 9.50
N ALA A 48 8.79 -18.31 10.41
CA ALA A 48 9.87 -18.68 11.34
C ALA A 48 11.01 -19.48 10.67
N GLN A 49 10.75 -20.14 9.53
CA GLN A 49 11.70 -21.03 8.86
C GLN A 49 12.70 -20.29 7.95
N LYS A 50 13.70 -19.65 8.57
CA LYS A 50 14.76 -18.88 7.87
C LYS A 50 15.60 -19.67 6.87
N LEU A 51 15.67 -21.00 7.00
CA LEU A 51 16.53 -21.86 6.17
C LEU A 51 15.86 -22.39 4.91
N VAL A 52 14.52 -22.36 4.84
CA VAL A 52 13.74 -23.01 3.77
C VAL A 52 12.93 -21.99 2.97
N THR A 53 12.58 -20.86 3.60
CA THR A 53 11.80 -19.80 2.98
C THR A 53 12.70 -18.59 2.76
N PRO A 54 13.06 -18.24 1.50
CA PRO A 54 13.64 -16.93 1.25
C PRO A 54 12.62 -15.86 1.72
N PRO A 55 13.07 -14.82 2.44
CA PRO A 55 12.16 -13.77 2.90
C PRO A 55 11.45 -13.16 1.69
N ALA A 56 10.18 -12.79 1.89
CA ALA A 56 9.47 -11.98 0.91
C ALA A 56 10.33 -10.77 0.54
N GLU A 57 10.43 -10.45 -0.74
CA GLU A 57 11.35 -9.45 -1.26
C GLU A 57 11.15 -8.08 -0.57
N PHE A 58 9.93 -7.73 -0.16
CA PHE A 58 9.68 -6.49 0.58
C PHE A 58 10.21 -6.52 2.02
N LEU A 59 10.18 -7.69 2.68
CA LEU A 59 10.81 -7.87 4.00
C LEU A 59 12.33 -7.91 3.91
N ALA A 60 12.85 -8.37 2.76
CA ALA A 60 14.27 -8.38 2.46
C ALA A 60 14.82 -7.00 2.06
N GLY A 61 13.95 -6.01 1.83
CA GLY A 61 14.33 -4.69 1.36
C GLY A 61 14.89 -4.69 -0.06
N ASP A 62 14.35 -5.54 -0.94
CA ASP A 62 14.83 -5.66 -2.32
C ASP A 62 14.66 -4.32 -3.08
N PRO A 63 15.76 -3.70 -3.57
CA PRO A 63 15.69 -2.43 -4.26
C PRO A 63 14.86 -2.48 -5.55
N ASP A 64 14.66 -3.64 -6.18
CA ASP A 64 13.92 -3.73 -7.45
C ASP A 64 12.40 -3.56 -7.28
N LEU A 65 11.92 -3.64 -6.04
CA LEU A 65 10.55 -3.29 -5.66
C LEU A 65 10.27 -1.80 -5.66
N PHE A 66 11.27 -0.95 -5.84
CA PHE A 66 11.14 0.50 -5.74
C PHE A 66 11.21 1.16 -7.12
N SER A 67 10.45 2.23 -7.32
CA SER A 67 10.51 3.06 -8.53
C SER A 67 11.86 3.77 -8.64
N ARG A 68 12.11 4.47 -9.76
CA ARG A 68 13.33 5.29 -9.87
C ARG A 68 13.37 6.36 -8.78
N GLN A 69 12.24 7.04 -8.58
CA GLN A 69 12.13 8.11 -7.57
C GLN A 69 12.26 7.56 -6.15
N ASP A 70 11.68 6.40 -5.85
CA ASP A 70 11.83 5.76 -4.54
C ASP A 70 13.32 5.47 -4.24
N LYS A 71 14.08 5.01 -5.25
CA LYS A 71 15.53 4.78 -5.11
C LYS A 71 16.31 6.07 -4.83
N GLU A 72 15.89 7.19 -5.40
CA GLU A 72 16.47 8.52 -5.11
C GLU A 72 16.16 8.95 -3.68
N ILE A 73 14.91 8.79 -3.24
CA ILE A 73 14.48 9.06 -1.85
C ILE A 73 15.29 8.21 -0.86
N LEU A 74 15.44 6.90 -1.12
CA LEU A 74 16.22 6.01 -0.26
C LEU A 74 17.68 6.46 -0.13
N ARG A 75 18.30 6.97 -1.21
CA ARG A 75 19.65 7.56 -1.16
C ARG A 75 19.70 8.83 -0.34
N MET A 76 18.70 9.71 -0.46
CA MET A 76 18.60 10.94 0.34
C MET A 76 18.44 10.62 1.82
N VAL A 77 17.56 9.69 2.18
CA VAL A 77 17.34 9.24 3.56
C VAL A 77 18.61 8.59 4.13
N ALA A 78 19.29 7.76 3.35
CA ALA A 78 20.56 7.15 3.76
C ALA A 78 21.68 8.15 4.00
N ALA A 79 21.65 9.32 3.33
CA ALA A 79 22.64 10.39 3.51
C ALA A 79 22.44 11.20 4.80
N SER A 80 21.23 11.17 5.39
CA SER A 80 20.92 11.83 6.66
C SER A 80 20.17 10.86 7.59
N PRO A 81 20.88 9.82 8.10
CA PRO A 81 20.25 8.81 8.92
C PRO A 81 19.83 9.43 10.25
N THR A 82 18.52 9.50 10.49
CA THR A 82 18.01 9.64 11.84
C THR A 82 18.18 8.28 12.55
N PRO A 83 18.54 8.23 13.85
CA PRO A 83 18.58 6.98 14.57
C PRO A 83 17.21 6.31 14.42
N PRO A 84 17.13 5.07 13.93
CA PRO A 84 15.86 4.41 13.78
C PRO A 84 15.32 4.13 15.18
N GLU A 85 14.38 4.96 15.64
CA GLU A 85 13.46 4.50 16.65
C GLU A 85 12.60 3.45 15.97
N ASN A 86 12.91 2.17 16.18
CA ASN A 86 12.20 1.06 15.56
C ASN A 86 10.80 0.87 16.20
N LYS A 87 10.02 1.95 16.21
CA LYS A 87 8.70 2.05 16.83
C LYS A 87 7.71 1.09 16.19
N ALA A 88 7.83 0.89 14.88
CA ALA A 88 6.98 0.00 14.11
C ALA A 88 7.06 -1.47 14.55
N THR A 89 8.20 -1.92 15.11
CA THR A 89 8.39 -3.32 15.52
C THR A 89 8.64 -3.49 17.02
N GLN A 90 8.17 -2.58 17.87
CA GLN A 90 8.37 -2.67 19.33
C GLN A 90 7.76 -3.94 19.93
N GLN A 91 6.68 -4.46 19.33
CA GLN A 91 6.02 -5.70 19.74
C GLN A 91 6.66 -6.95 19.11
N GLY A 92 7.78 -6.78 18.41
CA GLY A 92 8.46 -7.82 17.66
C GLY A 92 7.94 -7.96 16.23
N VAL A 93 8.76 -8.58 15.37
CA VAL A 93 8.46 -8.74 13.93
C VAL A 93 7.16 -9.51 13.68
N HIS A 94 6.83 -10.46 14.56
CA HIS A 94 5.61 -11.25 14.42
C HIS A 94 4.34 -10.41 14.63
N GLU A 95 4.22 -9.75 15.78
CA GLU A 95 3.02 -8.97 16.11
C GLU A 95 2.89 -7.67 15.29
N SER A 96 3.99 -7.25 14.66
CA SER A 96 4.01 -6.12 13.74
C SER A 96 3.89 -6.60 12.29
N LEU A 97 5.00 -6.86 11.60
CA LEU A 97 5.03 -7.07 10.15
C LEU A 97 4.26 -8.33 9.70
N HIS A 98 4.40 -9.45 10.41
CA HIS A 98 3.73 -10.70 10.01
C HIS A 98 2.22 -10.58 10.19
N ARG A 99 1.79 -10.02 11.32
CA ARG A 99 0.38 -9.78 11.61
C ARG A 99 -0.24 -8.80 10.62
N ASP A 100 0.47 -7.75 10.22
CA ASP A 100 0.00 -6.80 9.18
C ASP A 100 -0.25 -7.51 7.83
N ILE A 101 0.63 -8.43 7.42
CA ILE A 101 0.43 -9.25 6.21
C ILE A 101 -0.80 -10.14 6.36
N MET A 102 -0.95 -10.82 7.50
CA MET A 102 -2.08 -11.71 7.76
C MET A 102 -3.41 -10.94 7.77
N VAL A 103 -3.44 -9.73 8.33
CA VAL A 103 -4.62 -8.87 8.32
C VAL A 103 -4.89 -8.35 6.92
N GLY A 104 -3.88 -7.80 6.23
CA GLY A 104 -4.03 -7.20 4.90
C GLY A 104 -4.48 -8.19 3.82
N PHE A 105 -3.97 -9.42 3.84
CA PHE A 105 -4.23 -10.44 2.81
C PHE A 105 -5.08 -11.62 3.29
N GLY A 106 -5.45 -11.65 4.56
CA GLY A 106 -6.31 -12.71 5.13
C GLY A 106 -7.71 -12.70 4.53
N ARG A 107 -8.58 -13.57 5.06
CA ARG A 107 -10.00 -13.58 4.70
C ARG A 107 -10.73 -12.51 5.49
N TRP A 108 -11.39 -11.61 4.78
CA TRP A 108 -12.20 -10.56 5.39
C TRP A 108 -13.66 -11.02 5.41
N GLU A 109 -14.36 -10.71 6.50
CA GLU A 109 -15.80 -10.98 6.65
C GLU A 109 -16.67 -9.94 5.94
N PHE A 110 -16.04 -8.91 5.36
CA PHE A 110 -16.68 -7.86 4.58
C PHE A 110 -15.86 -7.52 3.34
N ASP A 111 -16.53 -6.94 2.35
CA ASP A 111 -15.90 -6.40 1.15
C ASP A 111 -15.91 -4.87 1.20
N PRO A 112 -14.74 -4.20 1.24
CA PRO A 112 -14.66 -2.73 1.25
C PRO A 112 -15.36 -2.07 0.06
N LEU A 113 -15.45 -2.75 -1.09
CA LEU A 113 -16.09 -2.22 -2.31
C LEU A 113 -17.62 -2.28 -2.29
N GLU A 114 -18.20 -2.96 -1.30
CA GLU A 114 -19.65 -3.06 -1.09
C GLU A 114 -20.13 -2.21 0.09
N LEU A 115 -19.23 -1.44 0.72
CA LEU A 115 -19.59 -0.52 1.79
C LEU A 115 -20.44 0.63 1.23
N GLY A 116 -21.58 0.87 1.89
CA GLY A 116 -22.40 2.05 1.67
C GLY A 116 -21.63 3.32 2.01
N ASP A 117 -22.08 4.44 1.43
CA ASP A 117 -21.49 5.75 1.70
C ASP A 117 -21.58 6.10 3.19
N PRO A 118 -20.43 6.25 3.89
CA PRO A 118 -20.42 6.64 5.29
C PRO A 118 -20.68 8.14 5.47
N PHE A 119 -20.68 8.94 4.39
CA PHE A 119 -20.89 10.39 4.38
C PHE A 119 -22.10 10.80 3.52
N PRO A 120 -23.31 10.30 3.79
CA PRO A 120 -24.47 10.51 2.93
C PRO A 120 -24.92 11.99 2.82
N GLY A 121 -24.50 12.85 3.75
CA GLY A 121 -24.73 14.30 3.72
C GLY A 121 -23.64 15.10 2.99
N GLY A 122 -22.63 14.43 2.42
CA GLY A 122 -21.49 15.09 1.77
C GLY A 122 -20.53 15.76 2.77
N GLU A 123 -20.59 15.39 4.04
CA GLU A 123 -19.79 15.97 5.12
C GLU A 123 -18.32 15.53 5.12
N GLY A 124 -17.96 14.55 4.29
CA GLY A 124 -16.62 14.00 4.27
C GLY A 124 -16.33 13.11 3.07
N ALA A 125 -15.07 12.70 2.98
CA ALA A 125 -14.58 11.74 2.01
C ALA A 125 -13.42 10.95 2.61
N VAL A 126 -13.22 9.72 2.14
CA VAL A 126 -11.97 9.00 2.40
C VAL A 126 -10.97 9.38 1.33
N HIS A 127 -9.87 10.01 1.72
CA HIS A 127 -8.82 10.36 0.77
C HIS A 127 -7.83 9.21 0.61
N ILE A 128 -7.48 8.87 -0.63
CA ILE A 128 -6.41 7.93 -0.96
C ILE A 128 -5.38 8.67 -1.81
N TRP A 129 -4.13 8.71 -1.34
CA TRP A 129 -3.00 9.21 -2.12
C TRP A 129 -2.15 8.05 -2.59
N GLN A 130 -1.75 8.06 -3.86
CA GLN A 130 -1.04 6.96 -4.50
C GLN A 130 0.00 7.47 -5.50
N GLY A 131 1.20 6.88 -5.50
CA GLY A 131 2.15 7.06 -6.59
C GLY A 131 1.78 6.19 -7.78
N ALA A 132 1.75 6.74 -9.00
CA ALA A 132 1.43 5.97 -10.20
C ALA A 132 2.52 4.96 -10.59
N GLU A 133 3.76 5.19 -10.16
CA GLU A 133 4.88 4.26 -10.31
C GLU A 133 5.09 3.34 -9.09
N ASP A 134 4.14 3.30 -8.16
CA ASP A 134 4.19 2.39 -7.01
C ASP A 134 4.17 0.92 -7.49
N ARG A 135 5.22 0.19 -7.11
CA ARG A 135 5.41 -1.22 -7.47
C ARG A 135 5.07 -2.17 -6.33
N LEU A 136 4.77 -1.64 -5.14
CA LEU A 136 4.36 -2.40 -3.97
C LEU A 136 2.84 -2.47 -3.88
N ILE A 137 2.14 -1.39 -4.21
CA ILE A 137 0.69 -1.30 -4.19
C ILE A 137 0.20 -0.91 -5.59
N SER A 138 -0.71 -1.71 -6.15
CA SER A 138 -1.20 -1.49 -7.51
C SER A 138 -2.09 -0.24 -7.59
N ALA A 139 -1.56 0.84 -8.18
CA ALA A 139 -2.35 2.03 -8.51
C ALA A 139 -3.56 1.70 -9.41
N GLU A 140 -3.44 0.67 -10.26
CA GLU A 140 -4.51 0.21 -11.12
C GLU A 140 -5.71 -0.34 -10.32
N LEU A 141 -5.43 -1.12 -9.26
CA LEU A 141 -6.46 -1.58 -8.34
C LEU A 141 -7.05 -0.41 -7.52
N GLN A 142 -6.23 0.58 -7.12
CA GLN A 142 -6.72 1.76 -6.40
C GLN A 142 -7.66 2.62 -7.25
N ARG A 143 -7.34 2.82 -8.53
CA ARG A 143 -8.24 3.51 -9.48
C ARG A 143 -9.58 2.78 -9.58
N HIS A 144 -9.60 1.45 -9.54
CA HIS A 144 -10.83 0.68 -9.51
C HIS A 144 -11.63 0.90 -8.22
N VAL A 145 -10.96 0.88 -7.06
CA VAL A 145 -11.57 1.19 -5.75
C VAL A 145 -12.23 2.57 -5.79
N ALA A 146 -11.50 3.59 -6.25
CA ALA A 146 -12.01 4.95 -6.35
C ALA A 146 -13.17 5.11 -7.34
N GLY A 147 -13.14 4.37 -8.46
CA GLY A 147 -14.25 4.35 -9.41
C GLY A 147 -15.51 3.65 -8.88
N ARG A 148 -15.36 2.74 -7.92
CA ARG A 148 -16.45 1.97 -7.31
C ARG A 148 -17.07 2.70 -6.12
N LEU A 149 -16.27 3.42 -5.34
CA LEU A 149 -16.67 4.08 -4.10
C LEU A 149 -16.70 5.61 -4.29
N PRO A 150 -17.87 6.23 -4.53
CA PRO A 150 -17.96 7.65 -4.89
C PRO A 150 -17.52 8.60 -3.76
N TRP A 151 -17.53 8.12 -2.52
CA TRP A 151 -17.05 8.83 -1.33
C TRP A 151 -15.53 8.72 -1.10
N VAL A 152 -14.81 8.08 -2.04
CA VAL A 152 -13.35 8.03 -2.05
C VAL A 152 -12.80 9.14 -2.96
N SER A 153 -12.06 10.06 -2.35
CA SER A 153 -11.28 11.08 -3.06
C SER A 153 -9.90 10.53 -3.39
N TYR A 154 -9.67 10.16 -4.65
CA TYR A 154 -8.41 9.58 -5.11
C TYR A 154 -7.47 10.62 -5.69
N HIS A 155 -6.24 10.65 -5.17
CA HIS A 155 -5.18 11.59 -5.50
C HIS A 155 -3.97 10.80 -6.00
N GLU A 156 -3.59 10.99 -7.26
CA GLU A 156 -2.50 10.25 -7.87
C GLU A 156 -1.36 11.17 -8.29
N CYS A 157 -0.13 10.86 -7.87
CA CYS A 157 1.07 11.51 -8.38
C CYS A 157 1.63 10.70 -9.55
N SER A 158 1.63 11.28 -10.76
CA SER A 158 2.00 10.57 -12.00
C SER A 158 3.44 10.06 -12.01
N ASP A 159 4.35 10.79 -11.38
CA ASP A 159 5.79 10.55 -11.44
C ASP A 159 6.33 10.04 -10.11
N CYS A 160 5.45 9.60 -9.20
CA CYS A 160 5.82 9.14 -7.88
C CYS A 160 5.71 7.64 -7.67
N GLY A 161 6.62 7.10 -6.84
CA GLY A 161 6.58 5.72 -6.36
C GLY A 161 5.89 5.56 -5.00
N HIS A 162 6.16 4.45 -4.33
CA HIS A 162 5.57 4.11 -3.03
C HIS A 162 5.96 5.08 -1.91
N LEU A 163 7.19 5.61 -1.99
CA LEU A 163 7.79 6.46 -0.97
C LEU A 163 7.48 7.95 -1.16
N MET A 164 6.48 8.29 -1.98
CA MET A 164 6.16 9.68 -2.36
C MET A 164 5.98 10.63 -1.17
N VAL A 165 5.59 10.12 0.00
CA VAL A 165 5.39 10.90 1.23
C VAL A 165 6.66 11.55 1.77
N HIS A 166 7.82 11.08 1.35
CA HIS A 166 9.11 11.69 1.68
C HIS A 166 9.44 12.90 0.80
N LEU A 167 8.66 13.15 -0.25
CA LEU A 167 8.75 14.39 -1.02
C LEU A 167 7.98 15.49 -0.32
N GLU A 168 8.66 16.61 -0.06
CA GLU A 168 8.04 17.78 0.58
C GLU A 168 6.80 18.28 -0.16
N SER A 169 6.81 18.23 -1.50
CA SER A 169 5.66 18.62 -2.32
C SER A 169 4.43 17.74 -2.04
N CYS A 170 4.61 16.43 -1.92
CA CYS A 170 3.52 15.50 -1.66
C CYS A 170 3.06 15.58 -0.20
N SER A 171 3.98 15.61 0.76
CA SER A 171 3.61 15.70 2.19
C SER A 171 2.87 17.00 2.51
N ASN A 172 3.32 18.13 1.97
CA ASN A 172 2.65 19.43 2.14
C ASN A 172 1.26 19.44 1.50
N ALA A 173 1.10 18.87 0.30
CA ALA A 173 -0.20 18.76 -0.35
C ALA A 173 -1.17 17.93 0.50
N ILE A 174 -0.74 16.77 1.00
CA ILE A 174 -1.55 15.90 1.87
C ILE A 174 -1.99 16.66 3.14
N LEU A 175 -1.05 17.33 3.83
CA LEU A 175 -1.35 18.05 5.06
C LEU A 175 -2.29 19.23 4.82
N ARG A 176 -2.08 20.01 3.75
CA ARG A 176 -2.96 21.13 3.41
C ARG A 176 -4.38 20.67 3.07
N THR A 177 -4.52 19.59 2.31
CA THR A 177 -5.84 19.02 2.03
C THR A 177 -6.53 18.53 3.29
N LEU A 178 -5.83 17.78 4.15
CA LEU A 178 -6.43 17.21 5.37
C LEU A 178 -6.73 18.23 6.47
N VAL A 179 -5.90 19.26 6.61
CA VAL A 179 -5.99 20.22 7.72
C VAL A 179 -6.72 21.51 7.33
N LEU A 180 -6.49 21.99 6.10
CA LEU A 180 -7.01 23.27 5.62
C LEU A 180 -8.17 23.10 4.62
N GLY A 181 -8.41 21.89 4.11
CA GLY A 181 -9.44 21.63 3.10
C GLY A 181 -9.06 22.14 1.70
N GLU A 182 -7.77 22.39 1.45
CA GLU A 182 -7.28 22.84 0.15
C GLU A 182 -7.30 21.70 -0.90
N GLU A 183 -7.50 22.08 -2.17
CA GLU A 183 -7.38 21.14 -3.27
C GLU A 183 -5.95 20.57 -3.37
N ALA A 184 -5.85 19.25 -3.52
CA ALA A 184 -4.55 18.57 -3.55
C ALA A 184 -3.84 18.83 -4.88
N VAL A 185 -2.72 19.55 -4.83
CA VAL A 185 -1.84 19.75 -5.98
C VAL A 185 -0.62 18.85 -5.83
N LEU A 186 -0.63 17.71 -6.53
CA LEU A 186 0.48 16.76 -6.52
C LEU A 186 1.45 17.02 -7.70
N PRO A 187 2.74 16.65 -7.58
CA PRO A 187 3.66 16.69 -8.70
C PRO A 187 3.14 15.86 -9.88
N GLY A 188 3.23 16.42 -11.09
CA GLY A 188 2.84 15.72 -12.31
C GLY A 188 1.34 15.47 -12.48
N SER A 189 0.49 15.93 -11.55
CA SER A 189 -0.96 15.90 -11.78
C SER A 189 -1.29 16.76 -13.00
N THR A 190 -1.73 16.11 -14.09
CA THR A 190 -2.40 16.85 -15.16
C THR A 190 -3.69 17.37 -14.56
N GLY A 191 -3.78 18.69 -14.38
CA GLY A 191 -5.02 19.33 -13.97
C GLY A 191 -6.14 18.83 -14.89
N LYS A 192 -7.23 18.36 -14.30
CA LYS A 192 -8.50 18.30 -15.02
C LYS A 192 -9.11 19.69 -15.05
#